data_AF-A0A5K0WGU5-F1
#
_entry.id   AF-A0A5K0WGU5-F1
#
_cell.length_a   1.000
_cell.length_b   1.000
_cell.length_c   1.000
_cell.angle_alpha   90.00
_cell.angle_beta   90.00
_cell.angle_gamma   90.00
#
_symmetry.space_group_name_H-M   'P 1'
#
loop_
_entity.id
_entity.type
_entity.pdbx_description
1 polymer ?
#
loop_
_entity_poly.entity_id
_entity_poly.type
_entity_poly.pdbx_seq_one_letter_code
_entity_poly.pdbx_strand_id
1 'polypeptide(L)' 'DINNIAYAMMIKKARDKIILPLWKKIIQFLKNASIKYKNISLLSLTHGQPATPSTMGKEMANFYFRMKRQYCKLKK' A
#
# COMPACT_ATOMS: atom_id res chain seq x y z
N ASP A 1 5.34 -24.64 25.92
CA ASP A 1 4.00 -24.18 25.47
C ASP A 1 3.51 -22.84 26.03
N ILE A 2 4.20 -22.17 26.96
CA ILE A 2 3.76 -20.84 27.44
C ILE A 2 4.27 -19.71 26.53
N ASN A 3 5.56 -19.75 26.19
CA ASN A 3 6.20 -18.67 25.44
C ASN A 3 5.68 -18.54 24.00
N ASN A 4 5.44 -19.65 23.30
CA ASN A 4 4.89 -19.61 21.93
C ASN A 4 3.48 -18.98 21.91
N ILE A 5 2.63 -19.26 22.90
CA ILE A 5 1.30 -18.64 23.04
C ILE A 5 1.44 -17.15 23.33
N ALA A 6 2.34 -16.76 24.24
CA ALA A 6 2.59 -15.36 24.55
C ALA A 6 3.02 -14.58 23.28
N TYR A 7 3.96 -15.12 22.50
CA TYR A 7 4.38 -14.52 21.23
C TYR A 7 3.24 -14.46 20.19
N ALA A 8 2.46 -15.53 20.06
CA ALA A 8 1.32 -15.54 19.13
C ALA A 8 0.30 -14.44 19.49
N MET A 9 0.01 -14.25 20.78
CA MET A 9 -0.87 -13.17 21.26
C MET A 9 -0.29 -11.79 20.99
N MET A 10 1.01 -11.59 21.25
CA MET A 10 1.70 -10.31 20.97
C MET A 10 1.63 -9.96 19.49
N ILE A 11 1.98 -10.90 18.61
CA ILE A 11 1.99 -10.69 17.15
C ILE A 11 0.58 -10.41 16.65
N LYS A 12 -0.42 -11.20 17.08
CA LYS A 12 -1.82 -11.01 16.70
C LYS A 12 -2.32 -9.62 17.11
N LYS A 13 -2.04 -9.20 18.35
CA LYS A 13 -2.45 -7.89 18.88
C LYS A 13 -1.78 -6.75 18.11
N ALA A 14 -0.48 -6.84 17.85
CA ALA A 14 0.26 -5.84 17.06
C ALA A 14 -0.28 -5.74 15.62
N ARG A 15 -0.51 -6.89 14.98
CA ARG A 15 -1.09 -6.96 13.63
C ARG A 15 -2.45 -6.27 13.57
N ASP A 16 -3.36 -6.64 14.45
CA ASP A 16 -4.76 -6.24 14.38
C ASP A 16 -5.01 -4.81 14.88
N LYS A 17 -4.26 -4.37 15.90
CA LYS A 17 -4.47 -3.07 16.56
C LYS A 17 -3.56 -1.96 16.06
N ILE A 18 -2.41 -2.29 15.44
CA ILE A 18 -1.42 -1.29 15.05
C ILE A 18 -1.14 -1.38 13.54
N ILE A 19 -0.63 -2.51 13.07
CA ILE A 19 -0.13 -2.64 11.69
C ILE A 19 -1.26 -2.48 10.68
N LEU A 20 -2.33 -3.27 10.78
CA LEU A 20 -3.44 -3.21 9.82
C LEU A 20 -4.15 -1.83 9.83
N PRO A 21 -4.45 -1.19 10.97
CA PRO A 21 -5.02 0.15 10.97
C PRO A 21 -4.14 1.21 10.29
N LEU A 22 -2.84 1.24 10.57
CA LEU A 22 -1.91 2.19 9.94
C LEU A 22 -1.78 1.91 8.45
N TRP A 23 -1.66 0.65 8.06
CA TRP A 23 -1.56 0.25 6.66
C TRP A 23 -2.82 0.65 5.87
N LYS A 24 -4.00 0.52 6.47
CA LYS A 24 -5.27 0.97 5.87
C LYS A 24 -5.26 2.49 5.63
N LYS A 25 -4.69 3.30 6.52
CA LYS A 25 -4.54 4.76 6.32
C LYS A 25 -3.67 5.06 5.10
N ILE A 26 -2.55 4.36 4.94
CA ILE A 26 -1.65 4.49 3.78
C ILE A 26 -2.38 4.11 2.48
N ILE A 27 -3.11 2.99 2.49
CA ILE A 27 -3.91 2.55 1.33
C ILE A 27 -4.96 3.59 0.95
N GLN A 28 -5.63 4.19 1.94
CA GLN A 28 -6.63 5.23 1.68
C GLN A 28 -5.99 6.49 1.10
N PHE A 29 -4.84 6.90 1.63
CA PHE A 29 -4.08 8.03 1.09
C PHE A 29 -3.70 7.80 -0.39
N LEU A 30 -3.15 6.62 -0.72
CA LEU A 30 -2.78 6.28 -2.10
C LEU A 30 -4.01 6.26 -3.03
N LYS A 31 -5.15 5.74 -2.56
CA LYS A 31 -6.40 5.78 -3.32
C LYS A 31 -6.83 7.22 -3.61
N ASN A 32 -6.85 8.07 -2.59
CA ASN A 32 -7.26 9.46 -2.74
C ASN A 32 -6.30 10.22 -3.67
N ALA A 33 -4.98 10.02 -3.52
CA ALA A 33 -3.96 10.59 -4.39
C ALA A 33 -4.12 10.12 -5.86
N SER A 34 -4.43 8.84 -6.08
CA SER A 34 -4.65 8.32 -7.44
C SER A 34 -5.83 8.99 -8.16
N ILE A 35 -6.90 9.31 -7.42
CA ILE A 35 -8.07 10.00 -7.97
C ILE A 35 -7.76 11.49 -8.17
N LYS A 36 -7.17 12.14 -7.15
CA LYS A 36 -6.83 13.56 -7.17
C LYS A 36 -5.91 13.91 -8.35
N TYR A 37 -4.94 13.05 -8.65
CA TYR A 37 -3.93 13.29 -9.68
C TYR A 37 -4.16 12.51 -10.97
N LYS A 38 -5.39 12.00 -11.19
CA LYS A 38 -5.75 11.15 -12.35
C LYS A 38 -5.36 11.76 -13.70
N ASN A 39 -5.50 13.07 -13.85
CA ASN A 39 -5.30 13.78 -15.12
C ASN A 39 -3.97 14.55 -15.19
N ILE A 40 -3.11 14.45 -14.17
CA ILE A 40 -1.80 15.11 -14.19
C ILE A 40 -0.85 14.25 -15.01
N SER A 41 -0.49 14.72 -16.21
CA SER A 41 0.50 14.07 -17.08
C SER A 41 1.86 13.99 -16.38
N LEU A 42 2.53 12.86 -16.54
CA LEU A 42 3.85 12.57 -15.98
C LEU A 42 4.75 12.02 -17.09
N LEU A 43 5.92 12.62 -17.26
CA LEU A 43 6.97 12.04 -18.10
C LEU A 43 7.49 10.77 -17.42
N SER A 44 7.20 9.61 -18.01
CA SER A 44 7.67 8.33 -17.50
C SER A 44 9.15 8.15 -17.80
N LEU A 45 9.85 7.45 -16.92
CA LEU A 45 11.26 7.07 -17.11
C LEU A 45 11.40 5.55 -17.05
N THR A 46 11.91 4.94 -18.11
CA THR A 46 12.32 3.52 -18.13
C THR A 46 13.83 3.46 -18.23
N HIS A 47 14.51 2.71 -17.36
CA HIS A 47 15.98 2.75 -17.23
C HIS A 47 16.54 4.16 -17.01
N GLY A 48 15.74 5.07 -16.45
CA GLY A 48 16.09 6.48 -16.28
C GLY A 48 15.95 7.34 -17.55
N GLN A 49 15.55 6.77 -18.69
CA GLN A 49 15.38 7.48 -19.96
C GLN A 49 13.90 7.81 -20.22
N PRO A 50 13.60 8.92 -20.92
CA PRO A 50 12.23 9.30 -21.29
C PRO A 50 11.47 8.17 -22.01
N ALA A 51 10.26 7.92 -21.56
CA ALA A 51 9.36 6.91 -22.12
C ALA A 51 7.95 7.48 -22.33
N THR A 52 7.03 6.65 -22.82
CA THR A 52 5.64 7.03 -23.05
C THR A 52 5.01 7.65 -21.78
N PRO A 53 4.39 8.83 -21.87
CA PRO A 53 3.81 9.50 -20.71
C PRO A 53 2.77 8.64 -19.98
N SER A 54 2.74 8.76 -18.66
CA SER A 54 1.71 8.20 -17.77
C SER A 54 0.97 9.35 -17.08
N THR A 55 0.15 9.05 -16.08
CA THR A 55 -0.36 10.07 -15.16
C THR A 55 0.12 9.82 -13.74
N MET A 56 0.34 10.89 -12.98
CA MET A 56 0.74 10.78 -11.58
C MET A 56 -0.28 9.95 -10.78
N GLY A 57 -1.57 10.10 -11.09
CA GLY A 57 -2.61 9.29 -10.49
C GLY A 57 -2.51 7.80 -10.82
N LYS A 58 -2.15 7.45 -12.06
CA LYS A 58 -1.94 6.07 -12.50
C LYS A 58 -0.77 5.42 -11.75
N GLU A 59 0.32 6.15 -11.54
CA GLU A 59 1.46 5.63 -10.76
C GLU A 59 1.09 5.40 -9.28
N MET A 60 0.33 6.32 -8.67
CA MET A 60 -0.20 6.11 -7.32
C MET A 60 -1.14 4.91 -7.23
N ALA A 61 -1.94 4.66 -8.28
CA ALA A 61 -2.84 3.50 -8.34
C ALA A 61 -2.08 2.17 -8.36
N ASN A 62 -0.91 2.11 -9.02
CA ASN A 62 -0.05 0.92 -9.01
C ASN A 62 0.37 0.55 -7.57
N PHE A 63 0.81 1.54 -6.78
CA PHE A 63 1.17 1.34 -5.38
C PHE A 63 -0.03 0.97 -4.52
N TYR A 64 -1.17 1.66 -4.68
CA TYR A 64 -2.43 1.32 -4.00
C TYR A 64 -2.78 -0.15 -4.18
N PHE A 65 -2.78 -0.64 -5.43
CA PHE A 65 -3.18 -2.01 -5.73
C PHE A 65 -2.22 -3.04 -5.12
N ARG A 66 -0.90 -2.81 -5.25
CA ARG A 66 0.13 -3.67 -4.64
C ARG A 66 0.00 -3.74 -3.12
N MET A 67 -0.20 -2.59 -2.46
CA MET A 67 -0.36 -2.50 -1.01
C MET A 67 -1.64 -3.19 -0.54
N LYS A 68 -2.77 -2.94 -1.21
CA LYS A 68 -4.05 -3.59 -0.89
C LYS A 68 -3.96 -5.12 -1.01
N ARG A 69 -3.27 -5.63 -2.02
CA ARG A 69 -3.05 -7.07 -2.19
C ARG A 69 -2.36 -7.69 -0.97
N GLN A 70 -1.29 -7.07 -0.45
CA GLN A 70 -0.57 -7.58 0.72
C GLN A 70 -1.36 -7.40 2.01
N TYR A 71 -2.07 -6.29 2.15
CA TYR A 71 -2.98 -6.08 3.28
C TYR A 71 -4.03 -7.20 3.40
N CYS A 72 -4.66 -7.58 2.28
CA CYS A 72 -5.62 -8.68 2.28
C CYS A 72 -4.98 -10.03 2.62
N LYS A 73 -3.72 -10.27 2.22
CA LYS A 73 -2.98 -11.49 2.59
C LYS A 73 -2.65 -11.54 4.07
N LEU A 74 -2.22 -10.42 4.68
CA LEU A 74 -1.87 -10.36 6.10
C LEU A 74 -3.09 -10.43 7.03
N LYS A 75 -4.24 -9.91 6.57
CA LYS A 75 -5.49 -9.92 7.34
C LYS A 75 -6.12 -11.31 7.43
N LYS A 76 -5.91 -12.17 6.42
CA LYS A 76 -6.34 -13.58 6.46
C LYS A 76 -5.63 -14.30 7.63
#